data_AF-A0A2V8VGU2-F1
#
_entry.id   AF-A0A2V8VGU2-F1
#
_cell.length_a   1.000
_cell.length_b   1.000
_cell.length_c   1.000
_cell.angle_alpha   90.00
_cell.angle_beta   90.00
_cell.angle_gamma   90.00
#
_symmetry.space_group_name_H-M   'P 1'
#
loop_
_entity.id
_entity.type
_entity.pdbx_description
1 polymer ?
#
loop_
_entity_poly.entity_id
_entity_poly.type
_entity_poly.pdbx_seq_one_letter_code
_entity_poly.pdbx_strand_id
1 'polypeptide(L)' 'MARYRLTAPIQAIYHTLEGSEVRVTLPAGAILFESVQHSRTLLGLVGVYWEGRHYSVSLSNLLQKR' A
#
# COMPACT_ATOMS: atom_id res chain seq x y z
N MET A 1 10.25 9.82 4.62
CA MET A 1 8.92 9.35 4.20
C MET A 1 8.81 9.52 2.70
N ALA A 2 8.87 8.41 1.97
CA ALA A 2 8.65 8.42 0.53
C ALA A 2 7.18 8.71 0.19
N ARG A 3 6.96 9.34 -0.97
CA ARG A 3 5.62 9.63 -1.52
C ARG A 3 5.51 8.96 -2.88
N TYR A 4 4.45 8.20 -3.09
CA TYR A 4 4.17 7.49 -4.34
C TYR A 4 2.88 8.03 -4.95
N ARG A 5 2.90 8.26 -6.27
CA ARG A 5 1.69 8.58 -7.04
C ARG A 5 1.38 7.40 -7.95
N LEU A 6 0.23 6.77 -7.73
CA LEU A 6 -0.18 5.63 -8.54
C LEU A 6 -0.51 6.08 -9.96
N THR A 7 0.05 5.39 -10.94
CA THR A 7 -0.22 5.64 -12.37
C THR A 7 -1.25 4.65 -12.94
N ALA A 8 -1.51 3.55 -12.24
CA ALA A 8 -2.53 2.55 -12.54
C ALA A 8 -3.15 2.07 -11.22
N PRO A 9 -4.35 1.47 -11.23
CA PRO A 9 -4.90 0.84 -10.04
C PRO A 9 -4.02 -0.33 -9.59
N ILE A 10 -3.78 -0.46 -8.29
CA ILE A 10 -2.95 -1.56 -7.74
C ILE A 10 -3.70 -2.31 -6.65
N GLN A 11 -3.35 -3.58 -6.49
CA GLN A 11 -3.81 -4.39 -5.36
C GLN A 11 -3.06 -4.01 -4.08
N ALA A 12 -3.81 -3.89 -2.99
CA ALA A 12 -3.32 -3.60 -1.65
C ALA A 12 -4.01 -4.50 -0.63
N ILE A 13 -3.36 -4.70 0.51
CA ILE A 13 -3.88 -5.45 1.64
C ILE A 13 -4.20 -4.44 2.75
N TYR A 14 -5.47 -4.38 3.13
CA TYR A 14 -5.92 -3.63 4.28
C TYR A 14 -5.89 -4.54 5.51
N HIS A 15 -5.13 -4.15 6.53
CA HIS A 15 -5.04 -4.86 7.80
C HIS A 15 -6.10 -4.31 8.75
N THR A 16 -7.08 -5.15 9.10
CA THR A 16 -8.09 -4.80 10.09
C THR A 16 -7.53 -4.93 11.51
N LEU A 17 -8.13 -4.22 12.47
CA LEU A 17 -7.74 -4.29 13.89
C LEU A 17 -7.93 -5.71 14.48
N GLU A 18 -8.81 -6.50 13.90
CA GLU A 18 -9.09 -7.88 14.30
C GLU A 18 -8.08 -8.90 13.73
N GLY A 19 -7.06 -8.43 13.01
CA GLY A 19 -6.04 -9.29 12.40
C GLY A 19 -6.47 -9.95 11.09
N SER A 20 -7.65 -9.61 10.55
CA SER A 20 -8.07 -10.03 9.22
C SER A 20 -7.44 -9.16 8.13
N GLU A 21 -7.08 -9.79 7.01
CA GLU A 21 -6.52 -9.13 5.83
C GLU A 21 -7.57 -9.05 4.71
N VAL A 22 -7.81 -7.84 4.21
CA VAL A 22 -8.76 -7.61 3.10
C VAL A 22 -7.99 -7.11 1.88
N ARG A 23 -8.13 -7.79 0.74
CA ARG A 23 -7.57 -7.31 -0.53
C ARG A 23 -8.47 -6.22 -1.11
N VAL A 24 -7.89 -5.06 -1.39
CA VAL A 24 -8.57 -3.90 -1.96
C VAL A 24 -7.79 -3.38 -3.16
N THR A 25 -8.47 -2.64 -4.03
CA THR A 25 -7.83 -1.95 -5.15
C THR A 25 -7.69 -0.46 -4.82
N LEU A 26 -6.47 0.04 -4.83
CA LEU A 26 -6.20 1.48 -4.74
C LEU A 26 -6.30 2.07 -6.14
N PRO A 27 -7.03 3.18 -6.33
CA PRO A 27 -7.27 3.73 -7.66
C PRO A 27 -6.02 4.42 -8.23
N ALA A 28 -5.97 4.52 -9.56
CA ALA A 28 -4.99 5.37 -10.23
C ALA A 28 -5.13 6.83 -9.74
N GLY A 29 -4.00 7.53 -9.64
CA GLY A 29 -3.95 8.89 -9.10
C GLY A 29 -3.88 8.98 -7.58
N ALA A 30 -4.10 7.88 -6.85
CA ALA A 30 -3.93 7.86 -5.40
C ALA A 30 -2.50 8.27 -5.01
N ILE A 31 -2.41 9.04 -3.93
CA ILE A 31 -1.16 9.53 -3.37
C ILE A 31 -0.91 8.78 -2.08
N LEU A 32 0.09 7.91 -2.10
CA LEU A 32 0.44 7.04 -1.00
C LEU A 32 1.65 7.60 -0.27
N PHE A 33 1.64 7.51 1.05
CA PHE A 33 2.76 7.87 1.89
C PHE A 33 3.37 6.61 2.50
N GLU A 34 4.68 6.51 2.53
CA GLU A 34 5.35 5.44 3.25
C GLU A 34 4.93 5.41 4.73
N SER A 35 4.49 4.25 5.20
CA SER A 35 4.09 4.03 6.58
C SER A 35 5.23 3.37 7.35
N VAL A 36 5.58 3.94 8.50
CA VAL A 36 6.62 3.41 9.42
C VAL A 36 6.09 2.27 10.29
N GLN A 37 4.77 2.06 10.31
CA GLN A 37 4.16 0.93 10.98
C GLN A 37 4.71 -0.34 10.35
N HIS A 38 5.48 -1.11 11.13
CA HIS A 38 6.09 -2.37 10.72
C HIS A 38 4.99 -3.40 10.43
N SER A 39 4.31 -3.26 9.29
CA SER A 39 3.47 -4.33 8.76
C SER A 39 4.42 -5.50 8.54
N ARG A 40 4.16 -6.62 9.23
CA ARG A 40 4.89 -7.89 9.08
C ARG A 40 5.39 -8.01 7.65
N THR A 41 6.68 -7.77 7.48
CA THR A 41 7.30 -7.58 6.18
C THR A 41 7.42 -8.95 5.54
N LEU A 42 6.30 -9.43 4.97
CA LEU A 42 6.36 -10.45 3.94
C LEU A 42 7.21 -9.84 2.83
N LEU A 43 8.33 -10.49 2.54
CA LEU A 43 9.32 -10.07 1.55
C LEU A 43 8.61 -9.56 0.28
N GLY A 44 8.85 -8.29 -0.06
CA GLY A 44 8.27 -7.65 -1.25
C GLY A 44 7.04 -6.77 -1.01
N LEU A 45 6.47 -6.74 0.21
CA LEU A 45 5.40 -5.79 0.58
C LEU A 45 5.94 -4.56 1.32
N VAL A 46 5.37 -3.40 1.03
CA VAL A 46 5.67 -2.12 1.67
C VAL A 46 4.40 -1.58 2.34
N GLY A 47 4.55 -1.11 3.56
CA GLY A 47 3.49 -0.39 4.29
C GLY A 47 3.29 1.01 3.72
N VAL A 48 2.05 1.36 3.39
CA VAL A 48 1.67 2.68 2.90
C VAL A 48 0.42 3.20 3.61
N TYR A 49 0.30 4.52 3.68
CA TYR A 49 -0.85 5.23 4.22
C TYR A 49 -1.58 5.97 3.10
N TRP A 50 -2.90 5.84 3.08
CA TRP A 50 -3.79 6.51 2.12
C TRP A 50 -5.17 6.72 2.75
N GLU A 51 -5.77 7.90 2.56
CA GLU A 51 -7.15 8.20 3.00
C GLU A 51 -7.45 7.80 4.46
N GLY A 52 -6.51 8.06 5.39
CA GLY A 52 -6.74 7.73 6.80
C GLY A 52 -6.34 6.32 7.23
N ARG A 53 -5.88 5.47 6.31
CA ARG A 53 -5.75 4.01 6.54
C ARG A 53 -4.37 3.48 6.14
N HIS A 54 -3.96 2.41 6.81
CA HIS A 54 -2.72 1.68 6.52
C HIS A 54 -2.99 0.48 5.62
N TYR A 55 -2.13 0.30 4.63
CA TYR A 55 -2.18 -0.79 3.67
C TYR A 55 -0.79 -1.39 3.48
N SER A 56 -0.73 -2.63 3.02
CA SER A 56 0.48 -3.23 2.47
C SER A 56 0.32 -3.43 0.97
N VAL A 57 1.29 -2.99 0.17
CA VAL A 57 1.27 -3.10 -1.30
C VAL A 57 2.56 -3.74 -1.79
N SER A 58 2.54 -4.40 -2.94
CA SER A 58 3.76 -4.90 -3.56
C SER A 58 4.68 -3.74 -3.96
N LEU A 59 5.96 -3.83 -3.63
CA LEU A 59 6.97 -2.86 -4.07
C LEU A 59 7.02 -2.78 -5.60
N SER A 60 6.84 -3.89 -6.31
CA SER A 60 6.80 -3.90 -7.77
C SER A 60 5.65 -3.08 -8.35
N ASN A 61 4.49 -3.09 -7.67
CA ASN A 61 3.33 -2.30 -8.08
C ASN A 61 3.54 -0.80 -7.80
N LEU A 62 4.27 -0.45 -6.74
CA LEU A 62 4.65 0.94 -6.44
C LEU A 62 5.70 1.50 -7.39
N LEU A 63 6.65 0.67 -7.80
CA LEU A 63 7.78 1.06 -8.66
C LEU A 63 7.48 0.91 -10.15
N GLN A 64 6.25 0.55 -10.52
CA GLN A 64 5.84 0.50 -11.92
C GLN A 64 5.95 1.89 -12.54
N LYS A 65 7.11 2.15 -13.15
CA LYS A 65 7.32 3.28 -14.04
C LYS A 65 6.55 2.96 -15.33
N ARG A 66 5.63 3.85 -15.68
CA ARG A 66 5.09 3.89 -17.05
C ARG A 66 6.22 4.14 -18.04
#